data_AF-A0AAW1JSC7-F1
#
_entry.id   AF-A0AAW1JSC7-F1
#
_cell.length_a   1.000
_cell.length_b   1.000
_cell.length_c   1.000
_cell.angle_alpha   90.00
_cell.angle_beta   90.00
_cell.angle_gamma   90.00
#
_symmetry.space_group_name_H-M   'P 1'
#
loop_
_entity.id
_entity.type
_entity.pdbx_description
1 polymer ?
#
loop_
_entity_poly.entity_id
_entity_poly.type
_entity_poly.pdbx_seq_one_letter_code
_entity_poly.pdbx_strand_id
1 'polypeptide(L)'
;MILGPNSTFSDTYGKEVMSFYGIRAYPFTRESIVERKLAKLRALTPVSLLTVSDEQNYVLNKDGDRIPVSKLYGRNIFLYVDYLDGDLCDARMYDQLVNQWYPELKAKDPDFEIVFVSYNDDSDDVEIDERFHRMPWLTFPFPSPHSKFVTEQLILE
;
A
#
# COMPACT_ATOMS: atom_id res chain seq x y z
N MET A 1 18.49 -13.75 -25.33
CA MET A 1 19.56 -14.44 -24.59
C MET A 1 20.48 -13.37 -24.04
N ILE A 2 20.62 -13.28 -22.72
CA ILE A 2 21.55 -12.34 -22.06
C ILE A 2 22.70 -13.17 -21.50
N LEU A 3 23.91 -12.87 -21.95
CA LEU A 3 25.13 -13.57 -21.54
C LEU A 3 25.87 -12.72 -20.51
N GLY A 4 26.33 -13.37 -19.44
CA GLY A 4 27.21 -12.79 -18.44
C GLY A 4 28.68 -12.76 -18.90
N PRO A 5 29.58 -12.19 -18.08
CA PRO A 5 30.99 -11.96 -18.41
C PRO A 5 31.76 -13.22 -18.83
N ASN A 6 31.35 -14.40 -18.35
CA ASN A 6 32.02 -15.68 -18.60
C ASN A 6 31.32 -16.52 -19.69
N SER A 7 30.53 -15.89 -20.57
CA SER A 7 29.69 -16.58 -21.57
C SER A 7 28.67 -17.56 -20.98
N THR A 8 28.41 -17.46 -19.68
CA THR A 8 27.33 -18.16 -18.97
C THR A 8 26.04 -17.35 -19.06
N PHE A 9 24.88 -18.01 -19.04
CA PHE A 9 23.60 -17.29 -18.93
C PHE A 9 23.57 -16.47 -17.63
N SER A 10 23.14 -15.21 -17.69
CA SER A 10 22.91 -14.43 -16.46
C SER A 10 21.71 -14.98 -15.68
N ASP A 11 20.65 -15.33 -16.40
CA ASP A 11 19.46 -16.06 -15.96
C ASP A 11 18.77 -16.60 -17.24
N THR A 12 18.19 -17.79 -17.20
CA THR A 12 17.44 -18.35 -18.34
C THR A 12 16.27 -17.46 -18.77
N TYR A 13 15.75 -16.65 -17.84
CA TYR A 13 14.66 -15.68 -18.08
C TYR A 13 15.15 -14.23 -18.26
N GLY A 14 16.46 -14.02 -18.47
CA GLY A 14 17.00 -12.67 -18.52
C GLY A 14 16.41 -11.80 -19.64
N LYS A 15 16.00 -12.41 -20.76
CA LYS A 15 15.33 -11.69 -21.86
C LYS A 15 13.97 -11.16 -21.42
N GLU A 16 13.19 -11.98 -20.73
CA GLU A 16 11.88 -11.66 -20.19
C GLU A 16 12.02 -10.56 -19.12
N VAL A 17 12.98 -10.73 -18.20
CA VAL A 17 13.29 -9.71 -17.17
C VAL A 17 13.64 -8.37 -17.82
N MET A 18 14.52 -8.34 -18.82
CA MET A 18 14.83 -7.11 -19.56
C MET A 18 13.62 -6.54 -20.31
N SER A 19 12.77 -7.40 -20.87
CA SER A 19 11.57 -6.98 -21.60
C SER A 19 10.54 -6.30 -20.70
N PHE A 20 10.36 -6.78 -19.47
CA PHE A 20 9.38 -6.21 -18.53
C PHE A 20 9.93 -4.99 -17.79
N TYR A 21 11.18 -5.05 -17.34
CA TYR A 21 11.74 -4.07 -16.39
C TYR A 21 12.80 -3.14 -17.02
N GLY A 22 13.11 -3.33 -18.31
CA GLY A 22 14.08 -2.52 -19.04
C GLY A 22 15.47 -2.55 -18.41
N ILE A 23 16.26 -1.48 -18.62
CA ILE A 23 17.64 -1.38 -18.14
C ILE A 23 17.77 -1.38 -16.60
N ARG A 24 16.69 -1.01 -15.90
CA ARG A 24 16.63 -0.97 -14.42
C ARG A 24 16.80 -2.35 -13.78
N ALA A 25 16.60 -3.39 -14.57
CA ALA A 25 16.73 -4.76 -14.12
C ALA A 25 18.13 -5.32 -14.16
N TYR A 26 19.15 -4.60 -14.67
CA TYR A 26 20.54 -5.09 -14.66
C TYR A 26 20.93 -5.55 -13.24
N PRO A 27 21.52 -6.75 -13.06
CA PRO A 27 22.08 -7.70 -14.06
C PRO A 27 21.10 -8.63 -14.82
N PHE A 28 19.82 -8.27 -14.90
CA PHE A 28 18.74 -8.96 -15.61
C PHE A 28 18.48 -10.37 -15.11
N THR A 29 18.57 -10.55 -13.79
CA THR A 29 18.28 -11.82 -13.12
C THR A 29 17.02 -11.70 -12.29
N ARG A 30 16.26 -12.79 -12.11
CA ARG A 30 15.08 -12.78 -11.24
C ARG A 30 15.44 -12.39 -9.81
N GLU A 31 16.60 -12.85 -9.33
CA GLU A 31 17.13 -12.50 -8.01
C GLU A 31 17.33 -10.99 -7.85
N SER A 32 17.96 -10.32 -8.81
CA SER A 32 18.19 -8.86 -8.74
C SER A 32 16.88 -8.06 -8.69
N ILE A 33 15.82 -8.56 -9.32
CA ILE A 33 14.49 -7.97 -9.23
C ILE A 33 13.93 -8.15 -7.82
N VAL A 34 14.00 -9.37 -7.27
CA VAL A 34 13.51 -9.67 -5.92
C VAL A 34 14.25 -8.84 -4.87
N GLU A 35 15.58 -8.76 -4.94
CA GLU A 35 16.39 -7.98 -4.00
C GLU A 35 16.06 -6.49 -4.06
N ARG A 36 15.93 -5.93 -5.27
CA ARG A 36 15.55 -4.52 -5.45
C ARG A 36 14.14 -4.25 -4.94
N LYS A 37 13.18 -5.13 -5.24
CA LYS A 37 11.80 -5.08 -4.75
C LYS A 37 11.78 -5.09 -3.22
N LEU A 38 12.53 -6.01 -2.62
CA LEU A 38 12.65 -6.14 -1.17
C LEU A 38 13.34 -4.93 -0.52
N ALA A 39 14.39 -4.38 -1.15
CA ALA A 39 15.05 -3.17 -0.67
C ALA A 39 14.12 -1.96 -0.71
N LYS A 40 13.33 -1.80 -1.78
CA LYS A 40 12.30 -0.74 -1.88
C LYS A 40 11.27 -0.91 -0.77
N LEU A 41 10.70 -2.10 -0.60
CA LEU A 41 9.71 -2.38 0.46
C LEU A 41 10.27 -2.14 1.87
N ARG A 42 11.55 -2.47 2.12
CA ARG A 42 12.22 -2.23 3.41
C ARG A 42 12.51 -0.76 3.68
N ALA A 43 12.69 0.05 2.65
CA ALA A 43 12.90 1.49 2.77
C ALA A 43 11.58 2.25 2.99
N LEU A 44 10.45 1.65 2.58
CA LEU A 44 9.13 2.21 2.81
C LEU A 44 8.69 1.96 4.26
N THR A 45 8.15 3.01 4.88
CA THR A 45 7.44 2.91 6.15
C THR A 45 5.97 3.27 5.94
N PRO A 46 5.02 2.72 6.72
CA PRO A 46 3.62 3.15 6.67
C PRO A 46 3.50 4.67 6.84
N VAL A 47 4.35 5.27 7.69
CA VAL A 47 4.38 6.71 7.92
C VAL A 47 4.84 7.49 6.68
N SER A 48 5.88 7.04 5.97
CA SER A 48 6.31 7.70 4.72
C SER A 48 5.27 7.57 3.60
N LEU A 49 4.45 6.52 3.63
CA LEU A 49 3.36 6.35 2.67
C LEU A 49 2.14 7.23 3.03
N LEU A 50 1.89 7.46 4.31
CA LEU A 50 0.75 8.25 4.80
C LEU A 50 1.08 9.74 5.04
N THR A 51 2.25 10.21 4.61
CA THR A 51 2.65 11.62 4.73
C THR A 51 2.79 12.22 3.33
N VAL A 52 1.94 13.20 3.00
CA VAL A 52 1.97 13.89 1.69
C VAL A 52 2.76 15.20 1.77
N SER A 53 2.53 15.96 2.84
CA SER A 53 3.19 17.23 3.14
C SER A 53 3.17 17.50 4.66
N ASP A 54 3.83 18.57 5.11
CA ASP A 54 3.83 18.98 6.52
C ASP A 54 2.42 19.28 7.06
N GLU A 55 1.52 19.73 6.18
CA GLU A 55 0.11 20.05 6.50
C GLU A 55 -0.83 18.84 6.30
N GLN A 56 -0.40 17.86 5.51
CA GLN A 56 -1.15 16.67 5.13
C GLN A 56 -0.49 15.41 5.72
N ASN A 57 -0.49 15.36 7.06
CA ASN A 57 0.13 14.32 7.87
C ASN A 57 -0.83 13.74 8.93
N TYR A 58 -2.08 13.51 8.55
CA TYR A 58 -3.10 12.92 9.41
C TYR A 58 -3.93 11.85 8.70
N VAL A 59 -4.51 10.96 9.49
CA VAL A 59 -5.56 10.02 9.09
C VAL A 59 -6.83 10.33 9.88
N LEU A 60 -7.98 9.89 9.40
CA LEU A 60 -9.26 10.06 10.08
C LEU A 60 -9.64 8.79 10.84
N ASN A 61 -10.25 8.93 12.02
CA ASN A 61 -10.95 7.82 12.65
C ASN A 61 -12.39 7.72 12.13
N LYS A 62 -13.13 6.71 12.59
CA LYS A 62 -14.55 6.50 12.27
C LYS A 62 -15.47 7.69 12.61
N ASP A 63 -15.07 8.53 13.56
CA ASP A 63 -15.83 9.69 14.03
C ASP A 63 -15.44 10.98 13.26
N GLY A 64 -14.49 10.88 12.31
CA GLY A 64 -13.98 12.00 11.53
C GLY A 64 -12.87 12.80 12.20
N ASP A 65 -12.40 12.39 13.39
CA ASP A 65 -11.30 13.08 14.08
C ASP A 65 -9.98 12.87 13.36
N ARG A 66 -9.18 13.95 13.29
CA ARG A 66 -7.84 13.92 12.72
C ARG A 66 -6.84 13.33 13.72
N ILE A 67 -6.26 12.20 13.34
CA ILE A 67 -5.19 11.52 14.07
C ILE A 67 -3.86 11.81 13.37
N PRO A 68 -2.88 12.47 14.03
CA PRO A 68 -1.57 12.69 13.44
C PRO A 68 -0.89 11.37 13.09
N VAL A 69 -0.26 11.28 11.92
CA VAL A 69 0.47 10.08 11.47
C VAL A 69 1.59 9.70 12.45
N SER A 70 2.13 10.66 13.20
CA SER A 70 3.11 10.41 14.25
C SER A 70 2.59 9.50 15.38
N LYS A 71 1.28 9.39 15.58
CA LYS A 71 0.68 8.45 16.54
C LYS A 71 0.73 7.00 16.05
N LEU A 72 1.04 6.78 14.78
CA LEU A 72 1.19 5.46 14.17
C LEU A 72 2.63 4.92 14.26
N TYR A 73 3.60 5.72 14.73
CA TYR A 73 4.97 5.23 14.93
C TYR A 73 5.00 4.05 15.91
N GLY A 74 5.68 2.98 15.52
CA GLY A 74 5.82 1.76 16.32
C GLY A 74 4.59 0.84 16.32
N ARG A 75 3.51 1.23 15.65
CA ARG A 75 2.31 0.38 15.50
C ARG A 75 2.45 -0.61 14.36
N ASN A 76 1.76 -1.73 14.48
CA ASN A 76 1.67 -2.73 13.42
C ASN A 76 0.56 -2.34 12.44
N ILE A 77 0.93 -1.56 11.42
CA ILE A 77 -0.03 -1.04 10.45
C ILE A 77 -0.26 -2.01 9.30
N PHE A 78 -1.52 -2.38 9.09
CA PHE A 78 -1.99 -3.03 7.86
C PHE A 78 -2.60 -1.97 6.93
N LEU A 79 -1.97 -1.77 5.77
CA LEU A 79 -2.48 -0.87 4.73
C LEU A 79 -3.50 -1.63 3.89
N TYR A 80 -4.76 -1.18 3.90
CA TYR A 80 -5.84 -1.72 3.08
C TYR A 80 -6.10 -0.74 1.93
N VAL A 81 -5.65 -1.09 0.72
CA VAL A 81 -5.81 -0.26 -0.49
C VAL A 81 -6.90 -0.87 -1.36
N ASP A 82 -7.96 -0.11 -1.65
CA ASP A 82 -9.09 -0.60 -2.47
C ASP A 82 -9.79 0.54 -3.21
N TYR A 83 -10.60 0.19 -4.21
CA TYR A 83 -11.47 1.11 -4.94
C TYR A 83 -12.86 1.12 -4.30
N LEU A 84 -13.39 2.30 -3.97
CA LEU A 84 -14.75 2.47 -3.46
C LEU A 84 -15.76 2.63 -4.61
N ASP A 85 -15.95 1.60 -5.44
CA ASP A 85 -17.13 1.59 -6.34
C ASP A 85 -18.38 1.38 -5.51
N GLY A 86 -19.53 1.82 -6.01
CA GLY A 86 -20.81 1.86 -5.29
C GLY A 86 -21.32 0.52 -4.73
N ASP A 87 -20.61 -0.59 -4.96
CA ASP A 87 -20.83 -1.88 -4.31
C ASP A 87 -19.53 -2.26 -3.60
N LEU A 88 -19.55 -2.35 -2.26
CA LEU A 88 -18.38 -2.80 -1.48
C LEU A 88 -17.96 -4.17 -2.03
N CYS A 89 -16.90 -4.19 -2.83
CA CYS A 89 -16.37 -5.38 -3.48
C CYS A 89 -16.19 -6.48 -2.42
N ASP A 90 -17.01 -7.53 -2.56
CA ASP A 90 -17.19 -8.63 -1.63
C ASP A 90 -17.60 -8.22 -0.20
N ALA A 91 -18.87 -7.83 -0.03
CA ALA A 91 -19.50 -7.56 1.27
C ALA A 91 -19.19 -8.65 2.33
N ARG A 92 -18.98 -9.91 1.91
CA ARG A 92 -18.59 -10.99 2.81
C ARG A 92 -17.17 -10.82 3.35
N MET A 93 -16.21 -10.43 2.52
CA MET A 93 -14.84 -10.15 2.96
C MET A 93 -14.82 -8.95 3.90
N TYR A 94 -15.54 -7.88 3.56
CA TYR A 94 -15.68 -6.71 4.42
C TYR A 94 -16.29 -7.09 5.78
N ASP A 95 -17.40 -7.83 5.78
CA ASP A 95 -18.05 -8.30 7.01
C ASP A 95 -17.14 -9.18 7.85
N GLN A 96 -16.34 -10.06 7.25
CA GLN A 96 -15.34 -10.86 7.96
C GLN A 96 -14.23 -10.00 8.55
N LEU A 97 -13.72 -9.03 7.78
CA LEU A 97 -12.67 -8.13 8.23
C LEU A 97 -13.13 -7.31 9.44
N VAL A 98 -14.34 -6.74 9.37
CA VAL A 98 -14.92 -5.91 10.43
C VAL A 98 -15.31 -6.73 11.66
N ASN A 99 -16.02 -7.84 11.48
CA ASN A 99 -16.66 -8.55 12.60
C ASN A 99 -15.82 -9.69 13.18
N GLN A 100 -14.76 -10.13 12.51
CA GLN A 100 -13.95 -11.26 12.96
C GLN A 100 -12.47 -10.88 13.05
N TRP A 101 -11.84 -10.55 11.92
CA TRP A 101 -10.37 -10.48 11.87
C TRP A 101 -9.82 -9.26 12.62
N TYR A 102 -10.37 -8.07 12.38
CA TYR A 102 -9.87 -6.86 13.02
C TYR A 102 -9.98 -6.92 14.56
N PRO A 103 -11.13 -7.30 15.17
CA PRO A 103 -11.23 -7.48 16.61
C PRO A 103 -10.26 -8.54 17.16
N GLU A 104 -10.12 -9.69 16.49
CA GLU A 104 -9.21 -10.75 16.93
C GLU A 104 -7.74 -10.33 16.88
N LEU A 105 -7.34 -9.59 15.84
CA LEU A 105 -5.98 -9.08 15.69
C LEU A 105 -5.69 -8.00 16.74
N LYS A 106 -6.61 -7.04 16.94
CA LYS A 106 -6.50 -6.04 18.02
C LYS A 106 -6.43 -6.66 19.42
N ALA A 107 -7.13 -7.78 19.65
CA ALA A 107 -7.08 -8.46 20.94
C ALA A 107 -5.72 -9.16 21.18
N LYS A 108 -5.07 -9.66 20.12
CA LYS A 108 -3.74 -10.28 20.20
C LYS A 108 -2.62 -9.25 20.23
N ASP A 109 -2.81 -8.14 19.54
CA ASP A 109 -1.87 -7.06 19.39
C ASP A 109 -2.60 -5.71 19.51
N PRO A 110 -2.58 -5.08 20.70
CA PRO A 110 -3.23 -3.79 20.92
C PRO A 110 -2.70 -2.67 20.01
N ASP A 111 -1.46 -2.80 19.52
CA ASP A 111 -0.79 -1.84 18.65
C ASP A 111 -1.06 -2.10 17.16
N PHE A 112 -1.76 -3.19 16.81
CA PHE A 112 -2.22 -3.44 15.44
C PHE A 112 -3.19 -2.36 14.98
N GLU A 113 -3.14 -1.89 13.75
CA GLU A 113 -4.12 -0.93 13.23
C GLU A 113 -4.30 -1.11 11.72
N ILE A 114 -5.52 -0.89 11.23
CA ILE A 114 -5.79 -0.85 9.79
C ILE A 114 -5.86 0.62 9.34
N VAL A 115 -5.20 0.93 8.23
CA VAL A 115 -5.35 2.22 7.56
C VAL A 115 -5.87 1.97 6.15
N PHE A 116 -7.10 2.41 5.88
CA PHE A 116 -7.71 2.35 4.56
C PHE A 116 -7.17 3.46 3.67
N VAL A 117 -6.79 3.12 2.44
CA VAL A 117 -6.34 4.07 1.41
C VAL A 117 -7.21 3.87 0.19
N SER A 118 -8.05 4.86 -0.11
CA SER A 118 -8.87 4.83 -1.31
C SER A 118 -8.00 5.04 -2.55
N TYR A 119 -8.10 4.15 -3.52
CA TYR A 119 -7.55 4.31 -4.86
C TYR A 119 -8.71 4.67 -5.79
N ASN A 120 -8.91 5.96 -6.10
CA ASN A 120 -9.97 6.42 -7.00
C ASN A 120 -9.35 7.32 -8.08
N ASP A 121 -9.30 6.93 -9.35
CA ASP A 121 -8.47 7.60 -10.37
C ASP A 121 -8.97 9.02 -10.74
N ASP A 122 -10.24 9.36 -10.47
CA ASP A 122 -10.93 10.46 -11.18
C ASP A 122 -11.57 11.57 -10.31
N SER A 123 -11.45 11.58 -8.98
CA SER A 123 -12.08 12.63 -8.15
C SER A 123 -11.06 13.52 -7.44
N ASP A 124 -10.94 14.78 -7.89
CA ASP A 124 -10.23 15.86 -7.18
C ASP A 124 -10.93 16.25 -5.85
N ASP A 125 -12.19 15.87 -5.69
CA ASP A 125 -12.96 16.09 -4.49
C ASP A 125 -12.80 14.91 -3.52
N VAL A 126 -12.18 15.18 -2.37
CA VAL A 126 -12.27 14.33 -1.19
C VAL A 126 -13.62 14.56 -0.55
N GLU A 127 -14.70 14.12 -1.19
CA GLU A 127 -15.91 13.91 -0.43
C GLU A 127 -15.62 12.71 0.47
N ILE A 128 -15.52 12.96 1.79
CA ILE A 128 -15.36 11.90 2.79
C ILE A 128 -16.63 11.08 2.69
N ASP A 129 -16.54 10.02 1.91
CA ASP A 129 -17.61 9.07 1.69
C ASP A 129 -18.18 8.64 3.04
N GLU A 130 -19.49 8.72 3.21
CA GLU A 130 -20.17 8.30 4.44
C GLU A 130 -19.81 6.85 4.82
N ARG A 131 -19.46 6.01 3.82
CA ARG A 131 -18.96 4.65 4.01
C ARG A 131 -17.71 4.58 4.90
N PHE A 132 -16.88 5.63 4.95
CA PHE A 132 -15.73 5.69 5.86
C PHE A 132 -16.14 5.63 7.34
N HIS A 133 -17.29 6.18 7.69
CA HIS A 133 -17.80 6.12 9.08
C HIS A 133 -18.24 4.71 9.49
N ARG A 134 -18.42 3.80 8.52
CA ARG A 134 -18.75 2.39 8.77
C ARG A 134 -17.51 1.54 9.03
N MET A 135 -16.31 2.06 8.78
CA MET A 135 -15.06 1.37 9.03
C MET A 135 -14.63 1.61 10.47
N PRO A 136 -14.38 0.57 11.29
CA PRO A 136 -13.99 0.72 12.69
C PRO A 136 -12.51 1.13 12.88
N TRP A 137 -11.77 1.28 11.78
CA TRP A 137 -10.33 1.58 11.72
C TRP A 137 -10.06 2.98 11.14
N LEU A 138 -8.81 3.27 10.77
CA LEU A 138 -8.39 4.59 10.28
C LEU A 138 -8.51 4.71 8.75
N THR A 139 -8.75 5.92 8.27
CA THR A 139 -8.88 6.24 6.84
C THR A 139 -7.89 7.32 6.44
N PHE A 140 -7.16 7.10 5.35
CA PHE A 140 -6.32 8.10 4.71
C PHE A 140 -7.18 9.04 3.85
N PRO A 141 -7.22 10.35 4.14
CA PRO A 141 -8.24 11.24 3.61
C PRO A 141 -7.80 12.06 2.39
N PHE A 142 -6.67 11.76 1.76
CA PHE A 142 -6.12 12.62 0.69
C PHE A 142 -6.38 12.05 -0.71
N PRO A 143 -6.49 12.92 -1.74
CA PRO A 143 -6.98 12.53 -3.07
C PRO A 143 -5.98 11.68 -3.87
N SER A 144 -6.47 11.21 -5.02
CA SER A 144 -5.87 10.18 -5.88
C SER A 144 -4.39 10.32 -6.22
N PRO A 145 -3.78 11.51 -6.40
CA PRO A 145 -2.39 11.58 -6.86
C PRO A 145 -1.42 10.93 -5.86
N HIS A 146 -1.67 11.08 -4.55
CA HIS A 146 -0.83 10.45 -3.53
C HIS A 146 -1.22 8.99 -3.29
N SER A 147 -2.49 8.64 -3.36
CA SER A 147 -2.91 7.22 -3.35
C SER A 147 -2.30 6.45 -4.52
N LYS A 148 -2.20 7.08 -5.70
CA LYS A 148 -1.51 6.55 -6.88
C LYS A 148 -0.02 6.41 -6.62
N PHE A 149 0.64 7.40 -6.00
CA PHE A 149 2.02 7.25 -5.55
C PHE A 149 2.18 6.07 -4.59
N VAL A 150 1.32 5.93 -3.58
CA VAL A 150 1.35 4.81 -2.61
C VAL A 150 1.18 3.48 -3.35
N THR A 151 0.21 3.40 -4.27
CA THR A 151 -0.01 2.22 -5.10
C THR A 151 1.17 1.94 -6.03
N GLU A 152 1.80 2.92 -6.67
CA GLU A 152 3.02 2.76 -7.47
C GLU A 152 4.26 2.40 -6.63
N GLN A 153 4.28 2.81 -5.35
CA GLN A 153 5.31 2.39 -4.42
C GLN A 153 5.15 0.91 -4.05
N LEU A 154 3.91 0.45 -3.84
CA LEU A 154 3.57 -0.91 -3.38
C LEU A 154 3.40 -1.94 -4.51
N ILE A 155 2.81 -1.54 -5.64
CA ILE A 155 2.67 -2.32 -6.87
C ILE A 155 3.96 -2.12 -7.66
N LEU A 156 4.78 -3.17 -7.62
CA LEU A 156 6.12 -3.17 -8.19
C LEU A 156 6.06 -3.43 -9.69
N GLU A 157 5.81 -2.38 -10.48
CA GLU A 157 6.05 -2.37 -11.93
C GLU A 157 7.52 -2.62 -12.28
#